data_AF-A0A7C0WCV5-F1
#
_entry.id   AF-A0A7C0WCV5-F1
#
_cell.length_a   1.000
_cell.length_b   1.000
_cell.length_c   1.000
_cell.angle_alpha   90.00
_cell.angle_beta   90.00
_cell.angle_gamma   90.00
#
_symmetry.space_group_name_H-M   'P 1'
#
loop_
_entity.id
_entity.type
_entity.pdbx_description
1 polymer ?
#
loop_
_entity_poly.entity_id
_entity_poly.type
_entity_poly.pdbx_seq_one_letter_code
_entity_poly.pdbx_strand_id
1 'polypeptide(L)'
;MGKNLAEKIIAEHLVSGKMIPGEDIAIKIDQTLTQDATGTMAYLQFEALGLKKVKTEVSVSYVDHNMLQASFENADDHQYLQSVASKYGIFFSRPGNGICHQVHLERFGAPGKTLLGSDSHTPTGGGIGMLAMGAGGLDVAVAMGGGPFYLKMPEVIKVHLKGKLRPFVTAKDVILEVLRILSVKGGVGKVIEYGGPGVANLTVPERATITNMGAELGATTSIFPSDDQTKEFLTWQKRGKAFKKLEADPDAEYSRVIEIDLGKLEPLIARPHMPDNVIEVKKLKKIKVCQVCVGSCTNSSLTDLTRVAKLLKGKKVHPGVSMTISPGSKQVFEAIAQSGALADIIGSGARIIESACGPCIGMGQAPSTDAVSVRSFNRNFLGRSGTKSARVYLASPETCVAAALTGEITDPRKLEKYPKVVLPKTIKIDDSGIIPPSKTPAKVKIVRGPNIAELPLNKEMAASETGEVLLKVGDNITTDHIMPAGAKVLPLRSNIPKISEFVYNVVDPEFAGR
;
A
#
# COMPACT_ATOMS: atom_id res chain seq x y z
N MET A 1 5.98 -33.77 -5.54
CA MET A 1 4.94 -32.79 -5.90
C MET A 1 5.63 -31.46 -6.08
N GLY A 2 5.34 -30.77 -7.18
CA GLY A 2 5.84 -29.43 -7.44
C GLY A 2 5.38 -28.43 -6.38
N LYS A 3 6.17 -27.37 -6.20
CA LYS A 3 5.85 -26.26 -5.29
C LYS A 3 5.29 -25.08 -6.08
N ASN A 4 4.27 -24.43 -5.53
CA ASN A 4 3.85 -23.13 -6.04
C ASN A 4 4.92 -22.07 -5.72
N LEU A 5 4.82 -20.87 -6.31
CA LEU A 5 5.85 -19.85 -6.17
C LEU A 5 6.01 -19.38 -4.72
N ALA A 6 4.90 -19.20 -4.01
CA ALA A 6 4.91 -18.83 -2.60
C ALA A 6 5.66 -19.86 -1.74
N GLU A 7 5.36 -21.15 -1.91
CA GLU A 7 6.05 -22.25 -1.23
C GLU A 7 7.55 -22.29 -1.55
N LYS A 8 7.95 -22.04 -2.80
CA LYS A 8 9.37 -22.00 -3.16
C LYS A 8 10.11 -20.92 -2.38
N ILE A 9 9.54 -19.72 -2.31
CA ILE A 9 10.15 -18.60 -1.57
C ILE A 9 10.13 -18.89 -0.06
N ILE A 10 9.03 -19.39 0.50
CA ILE A 10 8.96 -19.78 1.91
C ILE A 10 10.02 -20.84 2.24
N ALA A 11 10.18 -21.86 1.39
CA ALA A 11 11.18 -22.91 1.58
C ALA A 11 12.62 -22.37 1.55
N GLU A 12 12.93 -21.40 0.68
CA GLU A 12 14.25 -20.76 0.60
C GLU A 12 14.57 -19.93 1.86
N HIS A 13 13.55 -19.50 2.61
CA HIS A 13 13.69 -18.63 3.78
C HIS A 13 13.27 -19.27 5.11
N LEU A 14 12.92 -20.57 5.12
CA LEU A 14 12.43 -21.26 6.30
C LEU A 14 13.53 -21.36 7.37
N VAL A 15 13.22 -20.89 8.58
CA VAL A 15 14.08 -20.98 9.76
C VAL A 15 13.64 -22.11 10.67
N SER A 16 12.32 -22.28 10.88
CA SER A 16 11.75 -23.37 11.68
C SER A 16 10.29 -23.64 11.31
N GLY A 17 9.76 -24.77 11.79
CA GLY A 17 8.41 -25.25 11.50
C GLY A 17 8.35 -26.20 10.30
N LYS A 18 7.15 -26.72 10.02
CA LYS A 18 6.89 -27.55 8.84
C LYS A 18 5.97 -26.79 7.88
N MET A 19 6.20 -26.92 6.59
CA MET A 19 5.37 -26.29 5.55
C MET A 19 4.06 -27.06 5.33
N ILE A 20 3.28 -27.24 6.41
CA ILE A 20 1.94 -27.82 6.39
C ILE A 20 0.97 -26.67 6.68
N PRO A 21 -0.01 -26.37 5.78
CA PRO A 21 -0.93 -25.26 5.98
C PRO A 21 -1.57 -25.27 7.38
N GLY A 22 -1.56 -24.11 8.05
CA GLY A 22 -2.07 -23.93 9.41
C GLY A 22 -1.08 -24.23 10.55
N GLU A 23 0.08 -24.85 10.28
CA GLU A 23 1.14 -24.99 11.29
C GLU A 23 1.94 -23.68 11.45
N ASP A 24 2.55 -23.49 12.61
CA ASP A 24 3.47 -22.37 12.84
C ASP A 24 4.79 -22.60 12.10
N ILE A 25 5.20 -21.61 11.32
CA ILE A 25 6.50 -21.52 10.69
C ILE A 25 7.18 -20.21 11.06
N ALA A 26 8.50 -20.20 10.97
CA ALA A 26 9.29 -19.00 11.11
C ALA A 26 10.16 -18.83 9.86
N ILE A 27 10.16 -17.63 9.27
CA ILE A 27 10.95 -17.32 8.07
C ILE A 27 11.92 -16.18 8.32
N LYS A 28 13.06 -16.21 7.62
CA LYS A 28 14.00 -15.10 7.58
C LYS A 28 13.41 -13.97 6.72
N ILE A 29 13.65 -12.74 7.14
CA ILE A 29 13.30 -11.53 6.38
C ILE A 29 14.56 -10.89 5.79
N ASP A 30 14.57 -10.67 4.47
CA ASP A 30 15.67 -10.02 3.77
C ASP A 30 15.57 -8.50 3.84
N GLN A 31 14.37 -7.96 3.63
CA GLN A 31 14.12 -6.53 3.54
C GLN A 31 13.06 -6.10 4.54
N THR A 32 13.22 -4.90 5.12
CA THR A 32 12.16 -4.26 5.91
C THR A 32 11.84 -2.86 5.45
N LEU A 33 10.59 -2.47 5.70
CA LEU A 33 10.05 -1.16 5.37
C LEU A 33 9.29 -0.60 6.56
N THR A 34 9.52 0.66 6.90
CA THR A 34 8.66 1.40 7.83
C THR A 34 8.22 2.71 7.20
N GLN A 35 7.06 3.21 7.61
CA GLN A 35 6.55 4.53 7.22
C GLN A 35 6.36 5.38 8.47
N ASP A 36 6.36 6.70 8.35
CA ASP A 36 6.51 7.63 9.48
C ASP A 36 5.42 7.52 10.58
N ALA A 37 4.19 7.14 10.23
CA ALA A 37 3.12 6.96 11.20
C ALA A 37 3.24 5.68 12.07
N THR A 38 4.03 4.68 11.66
CA THR A 38 4.25 3.44 12.45
C THR A 38 5.73 3.21 12.79
N GLY A 39 6.62 3.81 12.02
CA GLY A 39 8.06 3.68 12.11
C GLY A 39 8.59 4.26 13.40
N THR A 40 8.04 5.37 13.89
CA THR A 40 8.49 5.98 15.15
C THR A 40 8.41 4.99 16.30
N MET A 41 7.26 4.33 16.47
CA MET A 41 7.08 3.26 17.46
C MET A 41 7.95 2.03 17.18
N ALA A 42 8.03 1.59 15.92
CA ALA A 42 8.86 0.44 15.54
C ALA A 42 10.35 0.67 15.87
N TYR A 43 10.85 1.90 15.71
CA TYR A 43 12.23 2.22 16.05
C TYR A 43 12.45 2.38 17.54
N LEU A 44 11.51 2.92 18.31
CA LEU A 44 11.59 2.88 19.78
C LEU A 44 11.69 1.44 20.28
N GLN A 45 10.90 0.53 19.69
CA GLN A 45 10.98 -0.91 19.97
C GLN A 45 12.32 -1.51 19.55
N PHE A 46 12.84 -1.15 18.38
CA PHE A 46 14.15 -1.61 17.91
C PHE A 46 15.30 -1.14 18.83
N GLU A 47 15.26 0.10 19.29
CA GLU A 47 16.23 0.64 20.25
C GLU A 47 16.19 -0.14 21.56
N ALA A 48 15.00 -0.50 22.04
CA ALA A 48 14.81 -1.31 23.24
C ALA A 48 15.39 -2.73 23.12
N LEU A 49 15.60 -3.25 21.90
CA LEU A 49 16.32 -4.52 21.67
C LEU A 49 17.84 -4.41 21.96
N GLY A 50 18.37 -3.19 22.15
CA GLY A 50 19.77 -2.97 22.52
C GLY A 50 20.79 -3.29 21.40
N LEU A 51 20.33 -3.39 20.15
CA LEU A 51 21.19 -3.74 19.01
C LEU A 51 21.93 -2.51 18.46
N LYS A 52 23.15 -2.74 17.94
CA LYS A 52 24.00 -1.65 17.39
C LYS A 52 23.62 -1.22 15.97
N LYS A 53 23.01 -2.12 15.20
CA LYS A 53 22.57 -1.92 13.80
C LYS A 53 21.57 -2.98 13.39
N VAL A 54 20.81 -2.71 12.33
CA VAL A 54 19.96 -3.70 11.66
C VAL A 54 20.79 -4.84 11.06
N LYS A 55 20.17 -6.02 10.89
CA LYS A 55 20.77 -7.24 10.34
C LYS A 55 20.15 -7.72 9.03
N THR A 56 19.05 -7.11 8.61
CA THR A 56 18.42 -7.26 7.29
C THR A 56 19.36 -6.77 6.19
N GLU A 57 19.16 -7.26 4.95
CA GLU A 57 19.94 -6.83 3.78
C GLU A 57 19.63 -5.37 3.42
N VAL A 58 18.36 -4.98 3.52
CA VAL A 58 17.87 -3.63 3.28
C VAL A 58 16.82 -3.28 4.34
N SER A 59 16.98 -2.14 5.00
CA SER A 59 15.91 -1.52 5.79
C SER A 59 15.72 -0.09 5.33
N VAL A 60 14.47 0.33 5.16
CA VAL A 60 14.16 1.70 4.72
C VAL A 60 13.05 2.31 5.56
N SER A 61 13.29 3.51 6.07
CA SER A 61 12.32 4.38 6.72
C SER A 61 11.79 5.39 5.70
N TYR A 62 10.49 5.42 5.49
CA TYR A 62 9.82 6.36 4.59
C TYR A 62 9.04 7.42 5.35
N VAL A 63 9.00 8.62 4.79
CA VAL A 63 8.16 9.72 5.28
C VAL A 63 7.14 10.08 4.20
N ASP A 64 5.91 9.61 4.36
CA ASP A 64 4.85 9.69 3.36
C ASP A 64 3.41 9.75 3.94
N HIS A 65 3.22 9.53 5.24
CA HIS A 65 1.91 9.55 5.91
C HIS A 65 1.64 10.89 6.62
N ASN A 66 2.57 11.38 7.45
CA ASN A 66 2.40 12.59 8.27
C ASN A 66 2.97 13.83 7.59
N MET A 67 2.48 14.08 6.36
CA MET A 67 2.97 15.14 5.48
C MET A 67 2.25 16.48 5.68
N LEU A 68 1.07 16.47 6.30
CA LEU A 68 0.37 17.69 6.68
C LEU A 68 0.92 18.18 8.02
N GLN A 69 1.90 19.08 7.98
CA GLN A 69 2.52 19.67 9.18
C GLN A 69 1.61 20.76 9.77
N ALA A 70 0.64 20.35 10.59
CA ALA A 70 -0.24 21.26 11.32
C ALA A 70 0.37 21.77 12.65
N SER A 71 1.40 21.09 13.14
CA SER A 71 2.07 21.31 14.42
C SER A 71 3.50 20.71 14.39
N PHE A 72 4.24 20.81 15.50
CA PHE A 72 5.67 20.43 15.55
C PHE A 72 5.90 18.91 15.59
N GLU A 73 4.94 18.13 16.07
CA GLU A 73 5.06 16.70 16.35
C GLU A 73 5.51 15.91 15.12
N ASN A 74 4.94 16.19 13.95
CA ASN A 74 5.32 15.52 12.71
C ASN A 74 6.77 15.85 12.30
N ALA A 75 7.19 17.11 12.45
CA ALA A 75 8.55 17.52 12.12
C ALA A 75 9.58 16.88 13.06
N ASP A 76 9.25 16.77 14.35
CA ASP A 76 10.07 16.10 15.35
C ASP A 76 10.18 14.59 15.08
N ASP A 77 9.07 13.94 14.75
CA ASP A 77 9.05 12.53 14.33
C ASP A 77 9.95 12.32 13.10
N HIS A 78 9.90 13.22 12.11
CA HIS A 78 10.75 13.12 10.92
C HIS A 78 12.25 13.26 11.24
N GLN A 79 12.61 14.18 12.16
CA GLN A 79 13.99 14.31 12.64
C GLN A 79 14.46 13.08 13.42
N TYR A 80 13.59 12.51 14.26
CA TYR A 80 13.87 11.25 14.95
C TYR A 80 14.12 10.13 13.96
N LEU A 81 13.21 9.89 13.02
CA LEU A 81 13.33 8.84 12.00
C LEU A 81 14.63 8.98 11.18
N GLN A 82 14.98 10.21 10.76
CA GLN A 82 16.22 10.46 10.02
C GLN A 82 17.46 10.14 10.86
N SER A 83 17.50 10.59 12.12
CA SER A 83 18.65 10.39 13.00
C SER A 83 18.82 8.92 13.44
N VAL A 84 17.72 8.22 13.72
CA VAL A 84 17.70 6.76 13.98
C VAL A 84 18.19 6.00 12.76
N ALA A 85 17.65 6.32 11.58
CA ALA A 85 18.03 5.60 10.37
C ALA A 85 19.53 5.74 10.08
N SER A 86 20.03 6.97 10.22
CA SER A 86 21.45 7.30 10.12
C SER A 86 22.32 6.51 11.09
N LYS A 87 21.87 6.32 12.34
CA LYS A 87 22.62 5.62 13.39
C LYS A 87 22.61 4.10 13.23
N TYR A 88 21.47 3.50 12.90
CA TYR A 88 21.30 2.04 12.97
C TYR A 88 21.45 1.31 11.64
N GLY A 89 21.86 2.00 10.57
CA GLY A 89 22.17 1.36 9.29
C GLY A 89 20.97 1.22 8.35
N ILE A 90 20.02 2.16 8.42
CA ILE A 90 18.78 2.15 7.65
C ILE A 90 18.82 3.29 6.61
N PHE A 91 18.26 3.06 5.43
CA PHE A 91 18.06 4.12 4.45
C PHE A 91 16.87 5.00 4.86
N PHE A 92 16.99 6.32 4.72
CA PHE A 92 15.91 7.24 5.02
C PHE A 92 15.40 7.90 3.74
N SER A 93 14.15 7.63 3.38
CA SER A 93 13.45 8.32 2.29
C SER A 93 12.73 9.55 2.85
N ARG A 94 13.25 10.72 2.50
CA ARG A 94 12.81 12.01 3.05
C ARG A 94 11.38 12.40 2.62
N PRO A 95 10.74 13.35 3.33
CA PRO A 95 9.48 13.97 2.90
C PRO A 95 9.50 14.37 1.41
N GLY A 96 8.42 14.06 0.68
CA GLY A 96 8.24 14.42 -0.72
C GLY A 96 8.94 13.49 -1.73
N ASN A 97 9.71 12.50 -1.28
CA ASN A 97 10.35 11.53 -2.18
C ASN A 97 9.34 10.53 -2.77
N GLY A 98 8.29 10.16 -2.04
CA GLY A 98 7.25 9.27 -2.52
C GLY A 98 6.70 8.33 -1.46
N ILE A 99 5.61 7.67 -1.85
CA ILE A 99 4.91 6.68 -1.03
C ILE A 99 5.78 5.43 -0.91
N CYS A 100 5.89 4.91 0.30
CA CYS A 100 6.80 3.85 0.70
C CYS A 100 6.80 2.66 -0.26
N HIS A 101 5.63 2.12 -0.61
CA HIS A 101 5.47 0.98 -1.52
C HIS A 101 5.96 1.28 -2.94
N GLN A 102 5.65 2.46 -3.47
CA GLN A 102 6.06 2.85 -4.82
C GLN A 102 7.57 3.01 -4.88
N VAL A 103 8.15 3.76 -3.94
CA VAL A 103 9.60 3.99 -3.89
C VAL A 103 10.35 2.68 -3.65
N HIS A 104 9.82 1.81 -2.78
CA HIS A 104 10.43 0.50 -2.52
C HIS A 104 10.43 -0.38 -3.77
N LEU A 105 9.31 -0.46 -4.49
CA LEU A 105 9.21 -1.19 -5.75
C LEU A 105 10.21 -0.67 -6.81
N GLU A 106 10.35 0.65 -6.92
CA GLU A 106 11.24 1.30 -7.88
C GLU A 106 12.74 1.08 -7.55
N ARG A 107 13.11 1.08 -6.26
CA ARG A 107 14.50 1.22 -5.81
C ARG A 107 15.10 0.00 -5.12
N PHE A 108 14.29 -0.74 -4.37
CA PHE A 108 14.79 -1.79 -3.46
C PHE A 108 14.23 -3.19 -3.75
N GLY A 109 13.00 -3.28 -4.27
CA GLY A 109 12.34 -4.57 -4.48
C GLY A 109 13.14 -5.52 -5.37
N ALA A 110 13.18 -6.80 -5.03
CA ALA A 110 13.99 -7.79 -5.72
C ALA A 110 13.25 -9.14 -5.77
N PRO A 111 13.01 -9.72 -6.95
CA PRO A 111 12.30 -10.99 -7.08
C PRO A 111 12.88 -12.11 -6.21
N GLY A 112 12.02 -12.84 -5.52
CA GLY A 112 12.38 -13.99 -4.68
C GLY A 112 12.81 -13.63 -3.26
N LYS A 113 12.93 -12.34 -2.94
CA LYS A 113 13.22 -11.86 -1.60
C LYS A 113 11.95 -11.73 -0.75
N THR A 114 12.13 -11.83 0.56
CA THR A 114 11.11 -11.55 1.56
C THR A 114 11.16 -10.08 1.98
N LEU A 115 9.99 -9.46 2.13
CA LEU A 115 9.84 -8.08 2.60
C LEU A 115 8.81 -8.03 3.73
N LEU A 116 9.18 -7.47 4.88
CA LEU A 116 8.26 -7.22 5.99
C LEU A 116 8.13 -5.72 6.23
N GLY A 117 6.91 -5.20 6.15
CA GLY A 117 6.65 -3.78 6.30
C GLY A 117 5.69 -3.46 7.44
N SER A 118 5.90 -2.33 8.13
CA SER A 118 4.95 -1.83 9.15
C SER A 118 3.75 -1.13 8.51
N ASP A 119 3.26 -1.70 7.41
CA ASP A 119 2.16 -1.19 6.61
C ASP A 119 1.43 -2.35 5.91
N SER A 120 0.11 -2.30 5.88
CA SER A 120 -0.70 -3.40 5.32
C SER A 120 -0.57 -3.57 3.81
N HIS A 121 -0.16 -2.52 3.08
CA HIS A 121 -0.06 -2.55 1.62
C HIS A 121 1.33 -2.93 1.11
N THR A 122 2.23 -3.37 1.99
CA THR A 122 3.51 -3.99 1.64
C THR A 122 3.41 -5.12 0.59
N PRO A 123 2.31 -5.90 0.49
CA PRO A 123 2.07 -6.83 -0.63
C PRO A 123 2.23 -6.24 -2.03
N THR A 124 2.25 -4.91 -2.22
CA THR A 124 2.66 -4.25 -3.47
C THR A 124 3.96 -4.83 -4.07
N GLY A 125 4.92 -5.24 -3.22
CA GLY A 125 6.17 -5.88 -3.65
C GLY A 125 5.95 -7.21 -4.38
N GLY A 126 4.82 -7.88 -4.17
CA GLY A 126 4.47 -9.11 -4.88
C GLY A 126 4.32 -8.93 -6.39
N GLY A 127 4.07 -7.70 -6.86
CA GLY A 127 4.01 -7.39 -8.29
C GLY A 127 5.32 -7.62 -9.05
N ILE A 128 6.46 -7.64 -8.34
CA ILE A 128 7.80 -7.96 -8.88
C ILE A 128 8.25 -9.38 -8.50
N GLY A 129 7.42 -10.16 -7.81
CA GLY A 129 7.74 -11.52 -7.36
C GLY A 129 8.43 -11.60 -6.00
N MET A 130 8.19 -10.65 -5.10
CA MET A 130 8.61 -10.74 -3.70
C MET A 130 7.53 -11.42 -2.84
N LEU A 131 7.94 -12.11 -1.78
CA LEU A 131 7.03 -12.48 -0.70
C LEU A 131 6.97 -11.30 0.29
N ALA A 132 6.06 -10.36 0.03
CA ALA A 132 6.00 -9.07 0.74
C ALA A 132 4.77 -9.01 1.66
N MET A 133 4.96 -8.82 2.97
CA MET A 133 3.92 -8.92 3.99
C MET A 133 3.87 -7.67 4.87
N GLY A 134 2.65 -7.27 5.25
CA GLY A 134 2.44 -6.26 6.28
C GLY A 134 2.43 -6.90 7.67
N ALA A 135 3.05 -6.26 8.66
CA ALA A 135 3.09 -6.70 10.05
C ALA A 135 3.07 -5.52 11.03
N GLY A 136 2.97 -5.82 12.32
CA GLY A 136 3.09 -4.81 13.38
C GLY A 136 4.50 -4.24 13.49
N GLY A 137 4.64 -3.05 14.05
CA GLY A 137 5.95 -2.40 14.25
C GLY A 137 6.95 -3.26 15.03
N LEU A 138 6.46 -4.05 16.00
CA LEU A 138 7.30 -4.92 16.83
C LEU A 138 7.89 -6.08 16.02
N ASP A 139 7.08 -6.76 15.19
CA ASP A 139 7.57 -7.82 14.31
C ASP A 139 8.63 -7.30 13.34
N VAL A 140 8.41 -6.10 12.80
CA VAL A 140 9.37 -5.42 11.93
C VAL A 140 10.65 -5.08 12.69
N ALA A 141 10.56 -4.62 13.94
CA ALA A 141 11.72 -4.37 14.80
C ALA A 141 12.53 -5.64 15.09
N VAL A 142 11.85 -6.74 15.40
CA VAL A 142 12.48 -8.05 15.61
C VAL A 142 13.16 -8.54 14.33
N ALA A 143 12.49 -8.44 13.18
CA ALA A 143 13.04 -8.79 11.88
C ALA A 143 14.27 -7.94 11.53
N MET A 144 14.21 -6.62 11.75
CA MET A 144 15.37 -5.72 11.63
C MET A 144 16.53 -6.18 12.51
N GLY A 145 16.25 -6.73 13.70
CA GLY A 145 17.25 -7.28 14.61
C GLY A 145 17.83 -8.65 14.21
N GLY A 146 17.29 -9.24 13.13
CA GLY A 146 17.64 -10.57 12.63
C GLY A 146 16.88 -11.72 13.29
N GLY A 147 15.83 -11.42 14.08
CA GLY A 147 14.89 -12.44 14.52
C GLY A 147 14.01 -12.92 13.34
N PRO A 148 13.54 -14.18 13.36
CA PRO A 148 12.65 -14.67 12.31
C PRO A 148 11.24 -14.07 12.48
N PHE A 149 10.50 -14.00 11.39
CA PHE A 149 9.09 -13.65 11.39
C PHE A 149 8.24 -14.91 11.51
N TYR A 150 7.36 -14.95 12.50
CA TYR A 150 6.48 -16.09 12.75
C TYR A 150 5.13 -15.87 12.07
N LEU A 151 4.65 -16.91 11.40
CA LEU A 151 3.36 -16.92 10.73
C LEU A 151 2.80 -18.34 10.68
N LYS A 152 1.48 -18.45 10.52
CA LYS A 152 0.85 -19.70 10.12
C LYS A 152 1.19 -19.96 8.65
N MET A 153 1.65 -21.18 8.33
CA MET A 153 1.90 -21.58 6.95
C MET A 153 0.61 -21.38 6.14
N PRO A 154 0.62 -20.54 5.10
CA PRO A 154 -0.59 -20.20 4.39
C PRO A 154 -0.99 -21.30 3.38
N GLU A 155 -2.28 -21.42 3.13
CA GLU A 155 -2.75 -22.06 1.89
C GLU A 155 -2.49 -21.14 0.68
N VAL A 156 -2.46 -21.69 -0.53
CA VAL A 156 -2.25 -20.89 -1.75
C VAL A 156 -3.44 -21.02 -2.69
N ILE A 157 -4.08 -19.87 -2.98
CA ILE A 157 -5.12 -19.76 -4.01
C ILE A 157 -4.48 -19.27 -5.31
N LYS A 158 -4.70 -19.99 -6.41
CA LYS A 158 -4.33 -19.54 -7.75
C LYS A 158 -5.42 -18.68 -8.35
N VAL A 159 -5.08 -17.46 -8.76
CA VAL A 159 -5.89 -16.67 -9.70
C VAL A 159 -5.30 -16.85 -11.09
N HIS A 160 -5.94 -17.71 -11.90
CA HIS A 160 -5.52 -18.03 -13.25
C HIS A 160 -6.11 -17.02 -14.25
N LEU A 161 -5.25 -16.14 -14.77
CA LEU A 161 -5.62 -15.08 -15.71
C LEU A 161 -5.50 -15.56 -17.16
N LYS A 162 -6.56 -15.37 -17.95
CA LYS A 162 -6.61 -15.67 -19.40
C LYS A 162 -6.87 -14.40 -20.21
N GLY A 163 -6.49 -14.41 -21.49
CA GLY A 163 -6.76 -13.31 -22.42
C GLY A 163 -5.99 -12.04 -22.10
N LYS A 164 -6.56 -10.89 -22.48
CA LYS A 164 -5.96 -9.56 -22.30
C LYS A 164 -7.03 -8.53 -21.95
N LEU A 165 -6.65 -7.55 -21.12
CA LEU A 165 -7.52 -6.43 -20.76
C LEU A 165 -7.98 -5.63 -21.99
N ARG A 166 -9.27 -5.29 -22.02
CA ARG A 166 -9.87 -4.42 -23.05
C ARG A 166 -9.61 -2.94 -22.72
N PRO A 167 -9.71 -2.03 -23.71
CA PRO A 167 -9.69 -0.59 -23.46
C PRO A 167 -10.64 -0.19 -22.32
N PHE A 168 -10.16 0.70 -21.43
CA PHE A 168 -10.84 1.15 -20.20
C PHE A 168 -11.09 0.11 -19.11
N VAL A 169 -10.59 -1.12 -19.28
CA VAL A 169 -10.51 -2.13 -18.22
C VAL A 169 -9.05 -2.24 -17.81
N THR A 170 -8.80 -2.24 -16.50
CA THR A 170 -7.48 -2.05 -15.90
C THR A 170 -7.15 -3.12 -14.89
N ALA A 171 -5.90 -3.13 -14.43
CA ALA A 171 -5.47 -3.94 -13.30
C ALA A 171 -6.30 -3.72 -12.03
N LYS A 172 -6.85 -2.51 -11.84
CA LYS A 172 -7.77 -2.22 -10.74
C LYS A 172 -9.06 -3.04 -10.84
N ASP A 173 -9.58 -3.23 -12.05
CA ASP A 173 -10.78 -4.04 -12.27
C ASP A 173 -10.52 -5.53 -12.03
N VAL A 174 -9.29 -6.01 -12.27
CA VAL A 174 -8.89 -7.40 -11.95
C VAL A 174 -8.99 -7.65 -10.45
N ILE A 175 -8.38 -6.80 -9.62
CA ILE A 175 -8.41 -7.00 -8.16
C ILE A 175 -9.78 -6.71 -7.55
N LEU A 176 -10.56 -5.78 -8.12
CA LEU A 176 -11.97 -5.61 -7.74
C LEU A 176 -12.79 -6.86 -8.05
N GLU A 177 -12.52 -7.56 -9.17
CA GLU A 177 -13.18 -8.84 -9.46
C GLU A 177 -12.78 -9.93 -8.45
N VAL A 178 -11.50 -10.03 -8.10
CA VAL A 178 -11.03 -10.97 -7.08
C VAL A 178 -11.70 -10.67 -5.73
N LEU A 179 -11.78 -9.41 -5.32
CA LEU A 179 -12.52 -8.97 -4.13
C LEU A 179 -14.01 -9.33 -4.20
N ARG A 180 -14.64 -9.19 -5.37
CA ARG A 180 -16.05 -9.58 -5.57
C ARG A 180 -16.27 -11.08 -5.38
N ILE A 181 -15.30 -11.92 -5.78
CA ILE A 181 -15.37 -13.39 -5.69
C ILE A 181 -15.04 -13.88 -4.27
N LEU A 182 -14.03 -13.28 -3.63
CA LEU A 182 -13.47 -13.78 -2.37
C LEU A 182 -13.98 -13.03 -1.13
N SER A 183 -14.54 -11.83 -1.27
CA SER A 183 -14.85 -10.89 -0.18
C SER A 183 -13.62 -10.46 0.62
N VAL A 184 -13.80 -9.53 1.57
CA VAL A 184 -12.73 -9.10 2.50
C VAL A 184 -12.21 -10.19 3.45
N LYS A 185 -12.86 -11.36 3.50
CA LYS A 185 -12.47 -12.49 4.38
C LYS A 185 -11.85 -13.67 3.62
N GLY A 186 -11.94 -13.70 2.28
CA GLY A 186 -11.59 -14.90 1.51
C GLY A 186 -10.09 -15.22 1.48
N GLY A 187 -9.25 -14.22 1.74
CA GLY A 187 -7.79 -14.34 1.77
C GLY A 187 -7.20 -14.69 3.14
N VAL A 188 -7.97 -14.65 4.23
CA VAL A 188 -7.44 -14.89 5.59
C VAL A 188 -6.74 -16.27 5.66
N GLY A 189 -5.48 -16.27 6.10
CA GLY A 189 -4.63 -17.46 6.18
C GLY A 189 -4.12 -17.97 4.82
N LYS A 190 -4.19 -17.15 3.77
CA LYS A 190 -3.86 -17.56 2.40
C LYS A 190 -2.93 -16.57 1.69
N VAL A 191 -2.17 -17.08 0.74
CA VAL A 191 -1.47 -16.31 -0.30
C VAL A 191 -2.28 -16.37 -1.59
N ILE A 192 -2.43 -15.23 -2.25
CA ILE A 192 -3.05 -15.15 -3.58
C ILE A 192 -1.94 -15.14 -4.63
N GLU A 193 -1.79 -16.24 -5.36
CA GLU A 193 -0.79 -16.39 -6.41
C GLU A 193 -1.42 -16.21 -7.79
N TYR A 194 -0.88 -15.29 -8.58
CA TYR A 194 -1.39 -14.99 -9.92
C TYR A 194 -0.60 -15.77 -10.97
N GLY A 195 -1.31 -16.49 -11.84
CA GLY A 195 -0.70 -17.30 -12.89
C GLY A 195 -1.55 -17.31 -14.18
N GLY A 196 -1.14 -18.13 -15.15
CA GLY A 196 -1.83 -18.24 -16.44
C GLY A 196 -1.32 -17.27 -17.52
N PRO A 197 -1.73 -17.47 -18.78
CA PRO A 197 -1.16 -16.75 -19.92
C PRO A 197 -1.46 -15.24 -19.92
N GLY A 198 -2.50 -14.79 -19.22
CA GLY A 198 -2.85 -13.38 -19.08
C GLY A 198 -1.79 -12.57 -18.33
N VAL A 199 -0.98 -13.20 -17.47
CA VAL A 199 0.05 -12.53 -16.65
C VAL A 199 1.10 -11.81 -17.50
N ALA A 200 1.50 -12.40 -18.63
CA ALA A 200 2.50 -11.83 -19.53
C ALA A 200 2.06 -10.49 -20.16
N ASN A 201 0.75 -10.16 -20.11
CA ASN A 201 0.20 -8.91 -20.63
C ASN A 201 0.09 -7.79 -19.58
N LEU A 202 0.51 -8.03 -18.34
CA LEU A 202 0.43 -7.06 -17.24
C LEU A 202 1.83 -6.59 -16.87
N THR A 203 2.04 -5.28 -16.92
CA THR A 203 3.28 -4.63 -16.48
C THR A 203 3.48 -4.74 -14.97
N VAL A 204 4.70 -4.56 -14.46
CA VAL A 204 4.96 -4.59 -13.00
C VAL A 204 4.10 -3.58 -12.22
N PRO A 205 3.89 -2.32 -12.65
CA PRO A 205 2.97 -1.42 -11.98
C PRO A 205 1.52 -1.94 -11.93
N GLU A 206 1.04 -2.58 -12.99
CA GLU A 206 -0.30 -3.21 -13.00
C GLU A 206 -0.39 -4.40 -12.04
N ARG A 207 0.65 -5.25 -11.99
CA ARG A 207 0.76 -6.34 -11.01
C ARG A 207 0.83 -5.80 -9.58
N ALA A 208 1.52 -4.68 -9.39
CA ALA A 208 1.64 -3.99 -8.10
C ALA A 208 0.28 -3.43 -7.65
N THR A 209 -0.53 -2.87 -8.54
CA THR A 209 -1.94 -2.50 -8.24
C THR A 209 -2.73 -3.69 -7.69
N ILE A 210 -2.61 -4.85 -8.36
CA ILE A 210 -3.37 -6.06 -8.00
C ILE A 210 -2.90 -6.61 -6.65
N THR A 211 -1.59 -6.72 -6.46
CA THR A 211 -1.02 -7.28 -5.22
C THR A 211 -1.16 -6.33 -4.02
N ASN A 212 -1.10 -5.01 -4.25
CA ASN A 212 -1.43 -3.98 -3.25
C ASN A 212 -2.81 -4.23 -2.64
N MET A 213 -3.84 -4.32 -3.47
CA MET A 213 -5.21 -4.53 -3.02
C MET A 213 -5.52 -5.97 -2.61
N GLY A 214 -4.55 -6.89 -2.73
CA GLY A 214 -4.62 -8.20 -2.09
C GLY A 214 -4.73 -8.10 -0.57
N ALA A 215 -4.24 -7.01 0.02
CA ALA A 215 -4.39 -6.72 1.45
C ALA A 215 -5.87 -6.61 1.87
N GLU A 216 -6.75 -6.10 1.00
CA GLU A 216 -8.18 -5.96 1.29
C GLU A 216 -8.93 -7.29 1.31
N LEU A 217 -8.33 -8.40 0.84
CA LEU A 217 -8.88 -9.75 0.97
C LEU A 217 -8.61 -10.37 2.36
N GLY A 218 -7.82 -9.69 3.20
CA GLY A 218 -7.23 -10.27 4.41
C GLY A 218 -6.10 -11.27 4.10
N ALA A 219 -5.59 -11.27 2.87
CA ALA A 219 -4.51 -12.18 2.46
C ALA A 219 -3.21 -11.89 3.20
N THR A 220 -2.46 -12.94 3.54
CA THR A 220 -1.09 -12.81 4.08
C THR A 220 -0.23 -12.00 3.11
N THR A 221 -0.32 -12.33 1.82
CA THR A 221 0.23 -11.55 0.72
C THR A 221 -0.38 -11.97 -0.62
N SER A 222 0.04 -11.32 -1.69
CA SER A 222 -0.31 -11.61 -3.07
C SER A 222 0.96 -11.56 -3.92
N ILE A 223 1.12 -12.47 -4.88
CA ILE A 223 2.39 -12.59 -5.63
C ILE A 223 2.17 -12.93 -7.11
N PHE A 224 2.97 -12.29 -7.97
CA PHE A 224 3.11 -12.63 -9.39
C PHE A 224 4.46 -13.34 -9.64
N PRO A 225 4.58 -14.13 -10.71
CA PRO A 225 5.86 -14.61 -11.18
C PRO A 225 6.79 -13.46 -11.58
N SER A 226 8.09 -13.76 -11.60
CA SER A 226 9.11 -12.87 -12.14
C SER A 226 9.51 -13.34 -13.53
N ASP A 227 9.06 -12.61 -14.54
CA ASP A 227 9.16 -12.94 -15.96
C ASP A 227 9.74 -11.75 -16.77
N ASP A 228 9.52 -11.73 -18.07
CA ASP A 228 10.04 -10.68 -18.95
C ASP A 228 9.51 -9.28 -18.60
N GLN A 229 8.27 -9.15 -18.08
CA GLN A 229 7.76 -7.85 -17.60
C GLN A 229 8.57 -7.36 -16.39
N THR A 230 8.96 -8.28 -15.50
CA THR A 230 9.83 -7.96 -14.36
C THR A 230 11.24 -7.56 -14.83
N LYS A 231 11.79 -8.28 -15.81
CA LYS A 231 13.09 -7.95 -16.42
C LYS A 231 13.08 -6.58 -17.07
N GLU A 232 12.05 -6.26 -17.85
CA GLU A 232 11.87 -4.97 -18.52
C GLU A 232 11.79 -3.83 -17.49
N PHE A 233 10.94 -3.98 -16.46
CA PHE A 233 10.80 -2.98 -15.40
C PHE A 233 12.13 -2.75 -14.65
N LEU A 234 12.80 -3.82 -14.21
CA LEU A 234 14.08 -3.69 -13.50
C LEU A 234 15.16 -3.05 -14.39
N THR A 235 15.20 -3.39 -15.68
CA THR A 235 16.12 -2.78 -16.64
C THR A 235 15.83 -1.28 -16.81
N TRP A 236 14.55 -0.92 -16.98
CA TRP A 236 14.12 0.48 -17.09
C TRP A 236 14.47 1.29 -15.83
N GLN A 237 14.42 0.65 -14.65
CA GLN A 237 14.84 1.24 -13.38
C GLN A 237 16.36 1.22 -13.12
N LYS A 238 17.17 0.80 -14.10
CA LYS A 238 18.63 0.60 -14.00
C LYS A 238 19.05 -0.42 -12.93
N ARG A 239 18.18 -1.37 -12.62
CA ARG A 239 18.37 -2.47 -11.65
C ARG A 239 18.26 -3.86 -12.29
N GLY A 240 18.57 -3.99 -13.59
CA GLY A 240 18.48 -5.26 -14.32
C GLY A 240 19.27 -6.42 -13.68
N LYS A 241 20.33 -6.13 -12.91
CA LYS A 241 21.09 -7.13 -12.15
C LYS A 241 20.29 -7.82 -11.03
N ALA A 242 19.21 -7.20 -10.55
CA ALA A 242 18.36 -7.79 -9.52
C ALA A 242 17.35 -8.81 -10.10
N PHE A 243 17.26 -8.93 -11.43
CA PHE A 243 16.31 -9.85 -12.05
C PHE A 243 16.65 -11.31 -11.76
N LYS A 244 15.68 -12.05 -11.22
CA LYS A 244 15.67 -13.51 -11.08
C LYS A 244 14.38 -14.02 -11.71
N LYS A 245 14.45 -14.93 -12.69
CA LYS A 245 13.25 -15.57 -13.25
C LYS A 245 12.65 -16.49 -12.18
N LEU A 246 11.34 -16.38 -11.94
CA LEU A 246 10.63 -17.17 -10.93
C LEU A 246 9.26 -17.59 -11.45
N GLU A 247 8.97 -18.89 -11.35
CA GLU A 247 7.71 -19.50 -11.74
C GLU A 247 7.37 -20.67 -10.82
N ALA A 248 6.07 -20.95 -10.65
CA ALA A 248 5.60 -22.16 -9.97
C ALA A 248 6.01 -23.41 -10.77
N ASP A 249 6.14 -24.55 -10.07
CA ASP A 249 6.34 -25.83 -10.78
C ASP A 249 5.10 -26.19 -11.62
N PRO A 250 5.26 -26.88 -12.77
CA PRO A 250 4.13 -27.24 -13.64
C PRO A 250 3.06 -28.09 -12.96
N ASP A 251 3.45 -28.95 -12.02
CA ASP A 251 2.60 -29.84 -11.23
C ASP A 251 2.31 -29.30 -9.81
N ALA A 252 2.51 -28.00 -9.58
CA ALA A 252 2.19 -27.37 -8.30
C ALA A 252 0.69 -27.41 -7.99
N GLU A 253 0.37 -27.80 -6.75
CA GLU A 253 -1.00 -27.84 -6.26
C GLU A 253 -1.40 -26.53 -5.58
N TYR A 254 -2.71 -26.27 -5.58
CA TYR A 254 -3.32 -25.06 -5.04
C TYR A 254 -4.60 -25.45 -4.31
N SER A 255 -4.89 -24.83 -3.16
CA SER A 255 -6.10 -25.12 -2.39
C SER A 255 -7.37 -24.72 -3.14
N ARG A 256 -7.26 -23.74 -4.04
CA ARG A 256 -8.31 -23.32 -4.96
C ARG A 256 -7.73 -22.68 -6.21
N VAL A 257 -8.39 -22.89 -7.34
CA VAL A 257 -8.12 -22.17 -8.60
C VAL A 257 -9.33 -21.30 -8.96
N ILE A 258 -9.11 -20.02 -9.21
CA ILE A 258 -10.10 -19.05 -9.68
C ILE A 258 -9.69 -18.62 -11.08
N GLU A 259 -10.56 -18.83 -12.07
CA GLU A 259 -10.29 -18.38 -13.43
C GLU A 259 -10.88 -16.99 -13.69
N ILE A 260 -10.07 -16.09 -14.24
CA ILE A 260 -10.52 -14.76 -14.69
C ILE A 260 -10.11 -14.57 -16.15
N ASP A 261 -11.11 -14.37 -17.02
CA ASP A 261 -10.91 -13.97 -18.41
C ASP A 261 -10.85 -12.43 -18.49
N LEU A 262 -9.63 -11.91 -18.68
CA LEU A 262 -9.37 -10.48 -18.77
C LEU A 262 -10.13 -9.81 -19.93
N GLY A 263 -10.47 -10.58 -20.98
CA GLY A 263 -11.24 -10.08 -22.12
C GLY A 263 -12.73 -9.90 -21.84
N LYS A 264 -13.25 -10.50 -20.76
CA LYS A 264 -14.67 -10.42 -20.37
C LYS A 264 -14.91 -9.45 -19.21
N LEU A 265 -13.86 -9.01 -18.52
CA LEU A 265 -13.98 -8.02 -17.44
C LEU A 265 -14.58 -6.71 -17.95
N GLU A 266 -15.46 -6.14 -17.14
CA GLU A 266 -16.06 -4.82 -17.33
C GLU A 266 -15.36 -3.80 -16.41
N PRO A 267 -15.47 -2.48 -16.63
CA PRO A 267 -15.10 -1.49 -15.62
C PRO A 267 -15.90 -1.71 -14.33
N LEU A 268 -15.21 -1.83 -13.21
CA LEU A 268 -15.76 -2.13 -11.89
C LEU A 268 -15.56 -0.95 -10.91
N ILE A 269 -16.40 -0.93 -9.89
CA ILE A 269 -16.36 0.07 -8.82
C ILE A 269 -16.81 -0.55 -7.50
N ALA A 270 -16.04 -0.35 -6.42
CA ALA A 270 -16.43 -0.72 -5.07
C ALA A 270 -17.27 0.39 -4.44
N ARG A 271 -18.45 0.04 -3.93
CA ARG A 271 -19.37 0.95 -3.25
C ARG A 271 -18.98 1.09 -1.77
N PRO A 272 -19.31 2.23 -1.13
CA PRO A 272 -19.12 2.36 0.31
C PRO A 272 -19.95 1.32 1.09
N HIS A 273 -19.55 0.91 2.29
CA HIS A 273 -18.30 1.24 2.98
C HIS A 273 -17.34 0.03 3.03
N MET A 274 -17.32 -0.79 1.98
CA MET A 274 -16.51 -2.01 1.94
C MET A 274 -15.87 -2.19 0.55
N PRO A 275 -14.58 -2.57 0.47
CA PRO A 275 -13.87 -2.69 -0.79
C PRO A 275 -14.33 -3.88 -1.65
N ASP A 276 -14.97 -4.88 -1.05
CA ASP A 276 -15.56 -6.03 -1.74
C ASP A 276 -17.00 -5.80 -2.25
N ASN A 277 -17.59 -4.64 -1.94
CA ASN A 277 -18.93 -4.27 -2.39
C ASN A 277 -18.93 -3.79 -3.86
N VAL A 278 -18.48 -4.67 -4.76
CA VAL A 278 -18.12 -4.37 -6.14
C VAL A 278 -19.30 -4.57 -7.09
N ILE A 279 -19.47 -3.61 -8.01
CA ILE A 279 -20.45 -3.66 -9.10
C ILE A 279 -19.83 -3.14 -10.39
N GLU A 280 -20.37 -3.53 -11.54
CA GLU A 280 -20.05 -2.92 -12.83
C GLU A 280 -20.48 -1.45 -12.84
N VAL A 281 -19.60 -0.56 -13.34
CA VAL A 281 -19.87 0.89 -13.35
C VAL A 281 -21.15 1.22 -14.10
N LYS A 282 -21.42 0.55 -15.24
CA LYS A 282 -22.63 0.76 -16.06
C LYS A 282 -23.95 0.46 -15.34
N LYS A 283 -23.93 -0.32 -14.24
CA LYS A 283 -25.13 -0.65 -13.46
C LYS A 283 -25.49 0.44 -12.43
N LEU A 284 -24.60 1.40 -12.17
CA LEU A 284 -24.90 2.53 -11.31
C LEU A 284 -25.72 3.58 -12.07
N LYS A 285 -26.73 4.11 -11.38
CA LYS A 285 -27.52 5.26 -11.85
C LYS A 285 -26.73 6.56 -11.66
N LYS A 286 -27.28 7.68 -12.12
CA LYS A 286 -26.71 9.05 -12.02
C LYS A 286 -26.44 9.49 -10.58
N ILE A 287 -25.32 9.07 -10.02
CA ILE A 287 -24.85 9.45 -8.68
C ILE A 287 -23.93 10.66 -8.85
N LYS A 288 -24.35 11.83 -8.37
CA LYS A 288 -23.54 13.05 -8.39
C LYS A 288 -22.26 12.85 -7.58
N VAL A 289 -21.15 13.35 -8.10
CA VAL A 289 -19.82 13.28 -7.50
C VAL A 289 -19.39 14.69 -7.09
N CYS A 290 -18.81 14.82 -5.90
CA CYS A 290 -18.31 16.10 -5.38
C CYS A 290 -16.78 16.14 -5.32
N GLN A 291 -16.14 14.97 -5.24
CA GLN A 291 -14.69 14.86 -5.13
C GLN A 291 -14.18 13.67 -5.94
N VAL A 292 -13.03 13.86 -6.59
CA VAL A 292 -12.27 12.80 -7.22
C VAL A 292 -10.82 12.86 -6.75
N CYS A 293 -10.27 11.73 -6.29
CA CYS A 293 -8.86 11.64 -5.91
C CYS A 293 -8.18 10.50 -6.69
N VAL A 294 -7.18 10.86 -7.50
CA VAL A 294 -6.38 9.90 -8.26
C VAL A 294 -4.97 9.79 -7.66
N GLY A 295 -4.37 8.61 -7.72
CA GLY A 295 -3.03 8.34 -7.19
C GLY A 295 -3.04 7.33 -6.04
N SER A 296 -2.33 7.65 -4.95
CA SER A 296 -1.94 6.72 -3.88
C SER A 296 -1.05 5.57 -4.38
N CYS A 297 -0.46 4.78 -3.49
CA CYS A 297 0.39 3.64 -3.84
C CYS A 297 -0.27 2.63 -4.80
N THR A 298 -1.60 2.60 -4.89
CA THR A 298 -2.34 1.66 -5.73
C THR A 298 -2.32 2.02 -7.22
N ASN A 299 -2.54 3.28 -7.60
CA ASN A 299 -2.74 3.70 -9.01
C ASN A 299 -2.11 5.07 -9.31
N SER A 300 -0.81 5.20 -9.01
CA SER A 300 -0.04 6.43 -9.21
C SER A 300 1.22 6.23 -10.06
N SER A 301 1.27 5.16 -10.86
CA SER A 301 2.42 4.91 -11.72
C SER A 301 2.53 5.96 -12.83
N LEU A 302 3.70 6.06 -13.47
CA LEU A 302 3.86 6.94 -14.63
C LEU A 302 2.85 6.61 -15.75
N THR A 303 2.54 5.33 -15.94
CA THR A 303 1.52 4.88 -16.90
C THR A 303 0.15 5.44 -16.55
N ASP A 304 -0.26 5.30 -15.28
CA ASP A 304 -1.57 5.75 -14.80
C ASP A 304 -1.72 7.27 -14.98
N LEU A 305 -0.74 8.04 -14.51
CA LEU A 305 -0.83 9.50 -14.53
C LEU A 305 -0.68 10.07 -15.94
N THR A 306 0.11 9.43 -16.80
CA THR A 306 0.16 9.81 -18.23
C THR A 306 -1.19 9.55 -18.90
N ARG A 307 -1.87 8.44 -18.55
CA ARG A 307 -3.20 8.16 -19.09
C ARG A 307 -4.23 9.16 -18.63
N VAL A 308 -4.22 9.48 -17.34
CA VAL A 308 -5.08 10.50 -16.73
C VAL A 308 -4.89 11.85 -17.41
N ALA A 309 -3.64 12.29 -17.58
CA ALA A 309 -3.31 13.51 -18.31
C ALA A 309 -3.89 13.52 -19.73
N LYS A 310 -3.72 12.43 -20.49
CA LYS A 310 -4.26 12.32 -21.85
C LYS A 310 -5.79 12.36 -21.91
N LEU A 311 -6.48 11.77 -20.93
CA LEU A 311 -7.94 11.81 -20.86
C LEU A 311 -8.48 13.20 -20.51
N LEU A 312 -7.72 13.96 -19.70
CA LEU A 312 -8.03 15.33 -19.27
C LEU A 312 -7.63 16.41 -20.28
N LYS A 313 -6.69 16.11 -21.18
CA LYS A 313 -6.14 17.08 -22.14
C LYS A 313 -7.23 17.82 -22.91
N GLY A 314 -7.18 19.15 -22.85
CA GLY A 314 -8.11 20.04 -23.56
C GLY A 314 -9.53 20.09 -22.95
N LYS A 315 -9.77 19.45 -21.81
CA LYS A 315 -11.06 19.41 -21.11
C LYS A 315 -10.96 20.13 -19.77
N LYS A 316 -12.11 20.37 -19.14
CA LYS A 316 -12.21 20.95 -17.80
C LYS A 316 -12.95 19.99 -16.87
N VAL A 317 -12.45 19.87 -15.64
CA VAL A 317 -13.17 19.18 -14.55
C VAL A 317 -14.51 19.88 -14.34
N HIS A 318 -15.56 19.09 -14.10
CA HIS A 318 -16.90 19.62 -13.87
C HIS A 318 -16.88 20.60 -12.67
N PRO A 319 -17.55 21.77 -12.74
CA PRO A 319 -17.44 22.82 -11.72
C PRO A 319 -17.88 22.40 -10.31
N GLY A 320 -18.74 21.39 -10.21
CA GLY A 320 -19.16 20.80 -8.94
C GLY A 320 -18.20 19.75 -8.34
N VAL A 321 -17.07 19.47 -9.01
CA VAL A 321 -16.12 18.42 -8.59
C VAL A 321 -14.77 19.00 -8.21
N SER A 322 -14.30 18.68 -7.00
CA SER A 322 -12.90 18.88 -6.62
C SER A 322 -12.05 17.67 -7.03
N MET A 323 -11.13 17.85 -7.98
CA MET A 323 -10.22 16.78 -8.41
C MET A 323 -8.80 17.00 -7.87
N THR A 324 -8.22 15.96 -7.29
CA THR A 324 -6.80 15.92 -6.88
C THR A 324 -6.07 14.74 -7.51
N ILE A 325 -4.77 14.92 -7.77
CA ILE A 325 -3.87 13.88 -8.26
C ILE A 325 -2.62 13.82 -7.38
N SER A 326 -2.27 12.62 -6.91
CA SER A 326 -1.14 12.36 -6.02
C SER A 326 -0.13 11.46 -6.75
N PRO A 327 1.04 11.99 -7.17
CA PRO A 327 2.08 11.16 -7.75
C PRO A 327 2.62 10.13 -6.75
N GLY A 328 3.00 8.95 -7.22
CA GLY A 328 3.47 7.89 -6.31
C GLY A 328 4.88 8.13 -5.77
N SER A 329 5.71 8.82 -6.56
CA SER A 329 7.08 9.14 -6.22
C SER A 329 7.52 10.43 -6.91
N LYS A 330 8.61 11.02 -6.39
CA LYS A 330 9.31 12.14 -7.02
C LYS A 330 9.73 11.81 -8.46
N GLN A 331 10.16 10.57 -8.72
CA GLN A 331 10.47 10.11 -10.08
C GLN A 331 9.27 10.22 -11.02
N VAL A 332 8.10 9.72 -10.60
CA VAL A 332 6.88 9.84 -11.40
C VAL A 332 6.49 11.30 -11.59
N PHE A 333 6.58 12.11 -10.54
CA PHE A 333 6.23 13.53 -10.59
C PHE A 333 7.12 14.30 -11.58
N GLU A 334 8.45 14.12 -11.52
CA GLU A 334 9.37 14.72 -12.48
C GLU A 334 9.11 14.27 -13.91
N ALA A 335 8.80 12.98 -14.11
CA ALA A 335 8.53 12.45 -15.44
C ALA A 335 7.26 13.05 -16.07
N ILE A 336 6.17 13.22 -15.31
CA ILE A 336 4.97 13.88 -15.85
C ILE A 336 5.18 15.39 -16.09
N ALA A 337 6.07 16.02 -15.31
CA ALA A 337 6.44 17.42 -15.53
C ALA A 337 7.21 17.58 -16.84
N GLN A 338 8.22 16.74 -17.07
CA GLN A 338 9.05 16.76 -18.28
C GLN A 338 8.28 16.37 -19.55
N SER A 339 7.26 15.51 -19.43
CA SER A 339 6.47 15.07 -20.59
C SER A 339 5.34 16.04 -20.98
N GLY A 340 5.12 17.12 -20.22
CA GLY A 340 3.96 18.01 -20.38
C GLY A 340 2.63 17.44 -19.84
N ALA A 341 2.62 16.23 -19.30
CA ALA A 341 1.42 15.61 -18.72
C ALA A 341 0.94 16.39 -17.49
N LEU A 342 1.85 16.97 -16.71
CA LEU A 342 1.53 17.88 -15.61
C LEU A 342 0.73 19.10 -16.11
N ALA A 343 1.12 19.69 -17.23
CA ALA A 343 0.43 20.84 -17.83
C ALA A 343 -1.00 20.46 -18.28
N ASP A 344 -1.17 19.29 -18.90
CA ASP A 344 -2.49 18.77 -19.29
C ASP A 344 -3.39 18.54 -18.05
N ILE A 345 -2.82 18.04 -16.94
CA ILE A 345 -3.54 17.83 -15.67
C ILE A 345 -3.99 19.17 -15.08
N ILE A 346 -3.08 20.11 -14.81
CA ILE A 346 -3.44 21.38 -14.17
C ILE A 346 -4.31 22.24 -15.09
N GLY A 347 -4.10 22.12 -16.40
CA GLY A 347 -4.91 22.76 -17.43
C GLY A 347 -6.39 22.34 -17.36
N SER A 348 -6.70 21.16 -16.81
CA SER A 348 -8.07 20.72 -16.60
C SER A 348 -8.75 21.32 -15.36
N GLY A 349 -8.00 21.97 -14.46
CA GLY A 349 -8.47 22.44 -13.16
C GLY A 349 -8.24 21.45 -12.01
N ALA A 350 -7.67 20.28 -12.29
CA ALA A 350 -7.23 19.35 -11.25
C ALA A 350 -6.02 19.91 -10.48
N ARG A 351 -5.96 19.64 -9.18
CA ARG A 351 -4.83 20.04 -8.31
C ARG A 351 -3.86 18.89 -8.11
N ILE A 352 -2.57 19.15 -8.28
CA ILE A 352 -1.54 18.21 -7.84
C ILE A 352 -1.36 18.36 -6.33
N ILE A 353 -1.28 17.24 -5.63
CA ILE A 353 -0.85 17.20 -4.23
C ILE A 353 0.48 16.45 -4.12
N GLU A 354 1.10 16.54 -2.94
CA GLU A 354 2.41 15.97 -2.68
C GLU A 354 2.47 14.45 -2.94
N SER A 355 3.67 13.95 -3.26
CA SER A 355 3.97 12.52 -3.44
C SER A 355 3.94 11.78 -2.10
N ALA A 356 2.74 11.59 -1.58
CA ALA A 356 2.44 11.12 -0.23
C ALA A 356 1.11 10.36 -0.20
N CYS A 357 0.83 9.64 0.89
CA CYS A 357 -0.44 8.93 1.08
C CYS A 357 -1.65 9.88 1.08
N GLY A 358 -1.53 10.98 1.82
CA GLY A 358 -2.50 12.08 1.83
C GLY A 358 -3.96 11.63 1.98
N PRO A 359 -4.84 11.89 0.99
CA PRO A 359 -6.27 11.57 1.09
C PRO A 359 -6.58 10.08 1.28
N CYS A 360 -5.66 9.18 0.94
CA CYS A 360 -5.80 7.73 1.12
C CYS A 360 -6.05 7.32 2.59
N ILE A 361 -5.41 8.05 3.51
CA ILE A 361 -5.45 7.79 4.95
C ILE A 361 -6.25 8.87 5.70
N GLY A 362 -6.97 9.74 4.97
CA GLY A 362 -7.68 10.88 5.54
C GLY A 362 -6.77 12.04 5.97
N MET A 363 -5.52 12.08 5.51
CA MET A 363 -4.59 13.19 5.77
C MET A 363 -4.78 14.28 4.70
N GLY A 364 -5.74 15.18 4.97
CA GLY A 364 -6.15 16.21 4.02
C GLY A 364 -7.15 15.72 2.96
N GLN A 365 -7.74 16.67 2.23
CA GLN A 365 -8.82 16.43 1.24
C GLN A 365 -9.99 15.59 1.78
N ALA A 366 -10.41 15.85 3.01
CA ALA A 366 -11.65 15.30 3.54
C ALA A 366 -12.84 15.74 2.65
N PRO A 367 -13.74 14.83 2.24
CA PRO A 367 -14.95 15.21 1.50
C PRO A 367 -15.87 16.08 2.37
N SER A 368 -16.71 16.91 1.75
CA SER A 368 -17.78 17.61 2.49
C SER A 368 -18.81 16.62 3.08
N THR A 369 -19.66 17.09 3.99
CA THR A 369 -20.74 16.31 4.58
C THR A 369 -21.60 15.65 3.49
N ASP A 370 -21.85 14.35 3.64
CA ASP A 370 -22.67 13.49 2.77
C ASP A 370 -22.19 13.35 1.30
N ALA A 371 -21.00 13.90 1.02
CA ALA A 371 -20.43 13.94 -0.31
C ALA A 371 -20.09 12.55 -0.84
N VAL A 372 -20.25 12.39 -2.15
CA VAL A 372 -19.71 11.25 -2.89
C VAL A 372 -18.31 11.60 -3.37
N SER A 373 -17.35 10.74 -3.01
CA SER A 373 -15.95 10.82 -3.44
C SER A 373 -15.59 9.57 -4.23
N VAL A 374 -15.05 9.72 -5.44
CA VAL A 374 -14.56 8.58 -6.26
C VAL A 374 -13.03 8.60 -6.25
N ARG A 375 -12.42 7.49 -5.84
CA ARG A 375 -10.98 7.43 -5.60
C ARG A 375 -10.32 6.26 -6.29
N SER A 376 -9.12 6.44 -6.83
CA SER A 376 -8.31 5.35 -7.38
C SER A 376 -7.47 4.64 -6.31
N PHE A 377 -7.98 4.56 -5.08
CA PHE A 377 -7.26 4.02 -3.91
C PHE A 377 -7.74 2.60 -3.59
N ASN A 378 -7.41 2.09 -2.40
CA ASN A 378 -7.65 0.71 -2.00
C ASN A 378 -8.71 0.53 -0.87
N ARG A 379 -8.92 1.53 -0.01
CA ARG A 379 -9.87 1.44 1.13
C ARG A 379 -10.95 2.51 1.12
N ASN A 380 -12.18 2.11 1.45
CA ASN A 380 -13.35 2.98 1.58
C ASN A 380 -14.20 2.69 2.84
N PHE A 381 -13.56 2.19 3.91
CA PHE A 381 -14.22 2.00 5.21
C PHE A 381 -14.86 3.28 5.73
N LEU A 382 -15.89 3.14 6.56
CA LEU A 382 -16.61 4.25 7.16
C LEU A 382 -15.64 5.19 7.91
N GLY A 383 -15.73 6.50 7.65
CA GLY A 383 -14.90 7.52 8.29
C GLY A 383 -13.43 7.60 7.82
N ARG A 384 -12.94 6.65 7.01
CA ARG A 384 -11.54 6.58 6.56
C ARG A 384 -11.04 7.86 5.88
N SER A 385 -11.92 8.57 5.18
CA SER A 385 -11.56 9.78 4.43
C SER A 385 -11.54 11.07 5.26
N GLY A 386 -11.71 11.00 6.58
CA GLY A 386 -11.75 12.17 7.48
C GLY A 386 -13.15 12.78 7.68
N THR A 387 -14.17 12.28 6.97
CA THR A 387 -15.57 12.71 7.12
C THR A 387 -16.46 11.47 7.26
N LYS A 388 -17.12 11.30 8.41
CA LYS A 388 -17.88 10.08 8.74
C LYS A 388 -19.02 9.80 7.78
N SER A 389 -19.77 10.84 7.36
CA SER A 389 -20.92 10.66 6.46
C SER A 389 -20.57 10.62 4.97
N ALA A 390 -19.30 10.79 4.60
CA ALA A 390 -18.88 10.76 3.21
C ALA A 390 -18.94 9.35 2.63
N ARG A 391 -19.40 9.23 1.38
CA ARG A 391 -19.54 7.98 0.64
C ARG A 391 -18.40 7.84 -0.36
N VAL A 392 -17.39 7.04 0.00
CA VAL A 392 -16.21 6.80 -0.83
C VAL A 392 -16.39 5.58 -1.73
N TYR A 393 -16.24 5.77 -3.04
CA TYR A 393 -16.22 4.72 -4.04
C TYR A 393 -14.79 4.50 -4.55
N LEU A 394 -14.43 3.23 -4.80
CA LEU A 394 -13.10 2.88 -5.32
C LEU A 394 -13.20 2.41 -6.76
N ALA A 395 -12.44 3.01 -7.67
CA ALA A 395 -12.47 2.69 -9.09
C ALA A 395 -11.08 2.79 -9.74
N SER A 396 -10.99 2.51 -11.04
CA SER A 396 -9.80 2.79 -11.85
C SER A 396 -9.58 4.30 -12.06
N PRO A 397 -8.34 4.75 -12.33
CA PRO A 397 -8.06 6.16 -12.69
C PRO A 397 -8.93 6.67 -13.84
N GLU A 398 -9.24 5.84 -14.82
CA GLU A 398 -10.06 6.15 -15.99
C GLU A 398 -11.51 6.41 -15.58
N THR A 399 -12.06 5.58 -14.68
CA THR A 399 -13.41 5.80 -14.11
C THR A 399 -13.43 7.07 -13.27
N CYS A 400 -12.37 7.35 -12.51
CA CYS A 400 -12.22 8.61 -11.78
C CYS A 400 -12.23 9.83 -12.72
N VAL A 401 -11.51 9.77 -13.85
CA VAL A 401 -11.52 10.86 -14.84
C VAL A 401 -12.89 11.02 -15.47
N ALA A 402 -13.57 9.93 -15.82
CA ALA A 402 -14.94 9.99 -16.34
C ALA A 402 -15.89 10.68 -15.35
N ALA A 403 -15.80 10.33 -14.07
CA ALA A 403 -16.56 10.97 -13.01
C ALA A 403 -16.21 12.46 -12.82
N ALA A 404 -14.93 12.81 -12.91
CA ALA A 404 -14.47 14.19 -12.77
C ALA A 404 -14.97 15.11 -13.89
N LEU A 405 -15.00 14.60 -15.13
CA LEU A 405 -15.43 15.37 -16.29
C LEU A 405 -16.96 15.53 -16.38
N THR A 406 -17.72 14.54 -15.91
CA THR A 406 -19.18 14.52 -16.01
C THR A 406 -19.91 15.03 -14.76
N GLY A 407 -19.24 15.05 -13.60
CA GLY A 407 -19.88 15.38 -12.33
C GLY A 407 -20.73 14.26 -11.73
N GLU A 408 -20.73 13.07 -12.34
CA GLU A 408 -21.46 11.89 -11.87
C GLU A 408 -20.68 10.60 -12.14
N ILE A 409 -20.95 9.53 -11.38
CA ILE A 409 -20.31 8.22 -11.63
C ILE A 409 -20.66 7.75 -13.04
N THR A 410 -19.63 7.61 -13.88
CA THR A 410 -19.78 7.39 -15.32
C THR A 410 -18.88 6.25 -15.78
N ASP A 411 -19.43 5.35 -16.62
CA ASP A 411 -18.64 4.31 -17.29
C ASP A 411 -17.54 4.95 -18.14
N PRO A 412 -16.26 4.62 -17.92
CA PRO A 412 -15.15 5.28 -18.60
C PRO A 412 -15.15 5.07 -20.12
N ARG A 413 -15.85 4.04 -20.63
CA ARG A 413 -15.98 3.80 -22.09
C ARG A 413 -16.86 4.83 -22.79
N LYS A 414 -17.62 5.64 -22.04
CA LYS A 414 -18.33 6.80 -22.59
C LYS A 414 -17.39 7.95 -22.93
N LEU A 415 -16.12 7.88 -22.51
CA LEU A 415 -15.08 8.77 -23.00
C LEU A 415 -14.67 8.33 -24.41
N GLU A 416 -14.67 9.27 -25.36
CA GLU A 416 -14.58 8.99 -26.80
C GLU A 416 -13.44 8.04 -27.22
N LYS A 417 -12.22 8.25 -26.71
CA LYS A 417 -11.03 7.53 -27.19
C LYS A 417 -10.15 7.08 -26.05
N TYR A 418 -9.86 5.77 -26.00
CA TYR A 418 -8.87 5.21 -25.08
C TYR A 418 -7.45 5.64 -25.50
N PRO A 419 -6.72 6.39 -24.67
CA PRO A 419 -5.43 6.92 -25.08
C PRO A 419 -4.33 5.86 -24.95
N LYS A 420 -3.56 5.68 -26.03
CA LYS A 420 -2.33 4.87 -26.00
C LYS A 420 -1.28 5.59 -25.16
N VAL A 421 -0.77 4.93 -24.12
CA VAL A 421 0.36 5.43 -23.32
C VAL A 421 1.64 4.84 -23.89
N VAL A 422 2.65 5.69 -24.07
CA VAL A 422 3.99 5.29 -24.47
C VAL A 422 4.93 5.88 -23.43
N LEU A 423 5.56 5.00 -22.65
CA LEU A 423 6.55 5.43 -21.66
C LEU A 423 7.87 5.79 -22.34
N PRO A 424 8.66 6.70 -21.77
CA PRO A 424 9.98 7.01 -22.30
C PRO A 424 10.90 5.78 -22.16
N LYS A 425 11.74 5.54 -23.17
CA LYS A 425 12.70 4.41 -23.18
C LYS A 425 13.67 4.46 -22.00
N THR A 426 14.01 5.67 -21.57
CA THR A 426 14.83 5.93 -20.40
C THR A 426 14.10 6.90 -19.49
N ILE A 427 14.30 6.75 -18.19
CA ILE A 427 13.79 7.68 -17.19
C ILE A 427 14.96 8.28 -16.42
N LYS A 428 14.84 9.57 -16.06
CA LYS A 428 15.75 10.20 -15.13
C LYS A 428 15.51 9.57 -13.75
N ILE A 429 16.56 9.01 -13.18
CA ILE A 429 16.55 8.46 -11.81
C ILE A 429 17.35 9.43 -10.95
N ASP A 430 16.70 9.98 -9.94
CA ASP A 430 17.30 10.88 -8.96
C ASP A 430 16.95 10.38 -7.56
N ASP A 431 17.91 9.66 -6.97
CA ASP A 431 17.78 9.01 -5.67
C ASP A 431 18.24 9.92 -4.53
N SER A 432 18.44 11.22 -4.77
CA SER A 432 18.85 12.19 -3.73
C SER A 432 17.86 12.31 -2.57
N GLY A 433 16.61 11.91 -2.79
CA GLY A 433 15.59 11.79 -1.74
C GLY A 433 15.83 10.63 -0.76
N ILE A 434 16.70 9.67 -1.11
CA ILE A 434 17.06 8.54 -0.27
C ILE A 434 18.44 8.79 0.35
N ILE A 435 18.46 8.98 1.66
CA ILE A 435 19.66 9.26 2.43
C ILE A 435 20.22 7.92 2.94
N PRO A 436 21.47 7.55 2.59
CA PRO A 436 22.10 6.36 3.15
C PRO A 436 22.47 6.57 4.62
N PRO A 437 22.60 5.49 5.41
CA PRO A 437 23.02 5.59 6.80
C PRO A 437 24.45 6.17 6.93
N SER A 438 24.77 6.70 8.11
CA SER A 438 26.07 7.30 8.37
C SER A 438 27.19 6.25 8.29
N LYS A 439 28.33 6.66 7.71
CA LYS A 439 29.58 5.87 7.76
C LYS A 439 30.21 5.87 9.16
N THR A 440 29.77 6.75 10.06
CA THR A 440 30.27 6.91 11.44
C THR A 440 29.12 6.88 12.45
N PRO A 441 28.37 5.77 12.56
CA PRO A 441 27.13 5.69 13.33
C PRO A 441 27.31 6.01 14.83
N ALA A 442 28.49 5.72 15.41
CA ALA A 442 28.80 6.03 16.80
C ALA A 442 28.80 7.55 17.12
N LYS A 443 28.94 8.42 16.12
CA LYS A 443 28.90 9.88 16.26
C LYS A 443 27.49 10.46 16.06
N VAL A 444 26.52 9.65 15.66
CA VAL A 444 25.15 10.11 15.39
C VAL A 444 24.38 10.24 16.69
N LYS A 445 23.94 11.46 17.01
CA LYS A 445 23.01 11.72 18.11
C LYS A 445 21.58 11.53 17.59
N ILE A 446 20.79 10.71 18.29
CA ILE A 446 19.36 10.57 18.00
C ILE A 446 18.64 11.80 18.53
N VAL A 447 17.82 12.42 17.69
CA VAL A 447 17.03 13.61 18.00
C VAL A 447 15.63 13.16 18.39
N ARG A 448 15.06 13.73 19.47
CA ARG A 448 13.69 13.43 19.92
C ARG A 448 12.97 14.72 20.27
N GLY A 449 11.74 14.85 19.78
CA GLY A 449 10.81 15.88 20.22
C GLY A 449 10.13 15.52 21.54
N PRO A 450 9.47 16.49 22.20
CA PRO A 450 8.79 16.26 23.49
C PRO A 450 7.57 15.34 23.37
N ASN A 451 7.06 15.10 22.15
CA ASN A 451 5.97 14.16 21.91
C ASN A 451 6.45 12.70 21.82
N ILE A 452 7.73 12.45 21.54
CA ILE A 452 8.29 11.10 21.46
C ILE A 452 8.57 10.63 22.89
N ALA A 453 7.66 9.83 23.43
CA ALA A 453 7.74 9.36 24.81
C ALA A 453 8.66 8.14 24.94
N GLU A 454 9.12 7.88 26.15
CA GLU A 454 9.85 6.65 26.47
C GLU A 454 8.93 5.43 26.28
N LEU A 455 9.48 4.38 25.66
CA LEU A 455 8.75 3.13 25.47
C LEU A 455 8.67 2.37 26.80
N PRO A 456 7.47 2.05 27.32
CA PRO A 456 7.34 1.17 28.47
C PRO A 456 7.93 -0.21 28.13
N LEU A 457 8.90 -0.66 28.93
CA LEU A 457 9.46 -1.99 28.77
C LEU A 457 8.54 -3.03 29.41
N ASN A 458 8.12 -4.01 28.60
CA ASN A 458 7.29 -5.11 29.10
C ASN A 458 8.09 -6.01 30.04
N LYS A 459 7.37 -6.61 30.99
CA LYS A 459 7.83 -7.75 31.80
C LYS A 459 7.35 -9.03 31.15
N GLU A 460 7.96 -10.15 31.53
CA GLU A 460 7.49 -11.47 31.13
C GLU A 460 6.03 -11.67 31.55
N MET A 461 5.20 -12.16 30.62
CA MET A 461 3.79 -12.45 30.92
C MET A 461 3.67 -13.63 31.87
N ALA A 462 2.71 -13.60 32.80
CA ALA A 462 2.44 -14.75 33.64
C ALA A 462 1.85 -15.91 32.80
N ALA A 463 1.99 -17.14 33.32
CA ALA A 463 1.42 -18.33 32.68
C ALA A 463 -0.12 -18.30 32.61
N SER A 464 -0.77 -17.49 33.44
CA SER A 464 -2.21 -17.27 33.47
C SER A 464 -2.50 -15.85 33.95
N GLU A 465 -3.48 -15.21 33.34
CA GLU A 465 -3.96 -13.87 33.68
C GLU A 465 -5.49 -13.91 33.89
N THR A 466 -6.00 -13.11 34.82
CA THR A 466 -7.43 -12.92 35.07
C THR A 466 -7.77 -11.43 35.02
N GLY A 467 -8.89 -11.05 34.41
CA GLY A 467 -9.26 -9.64 34.25
C GLY A 467 -10.75 -9.42 34.04
N GLU A 468 -11.15 -8.15 34.03
CA GLU A 468 -12.53 -7.71 33.81
C GLU A 468 -12.79 -7.41 32.32
N VAL A 469 -14.02 -7.67 31.87
CA VAL A 469 -14.45 -7.31 30.51
C VAL A 469 -14.78 -5.82 30.46
N LEU A 470 -13.84 -4.99 29.99
CA LEU A 470 -14.01 -3.53 29.91
C LEU A 470 -14.97 -3.05 28.81
N LEU A 471 -15.04 -3.79 27.69
CA LEU A 471 -15.88 -3.47 26.54
C LEU A 471 -16.24 -4.73 25.76
N LYS A 472 -17.52 -4.87 25.39
CA LYS A 472 -18.02 -5.90 24.47
C LYS A 472 -18.50 -5.24 23.19
N VAL A 473 -17.95 -5.67 22.05
CA VAL A 473 -18.26 -5.12 20.72
C VAL A 473 -18.87 -6.18 19.80
N GLY A 474 -19.50 -5.73 18.71
CA GLY A 474 -20.04 -6.61 17.67
C GLY A 474 -19.01 -7.01 16.60
N ASP A 475 -19.50 -7.57 15.50
CA ASP A 475 -18.67 -7.92 14.33
C ASP A 475 -18.17 -6.69 13.55
N ASN A 476 -17.15 -6.90 12.71
CA ASN A 476 -16.61 -5.90 11.77
C ASN A 476 -15.96 -4.67 12.44
N ILE A 477 -15.44 -4.82 13.66
CA ILE A 477 -14.57 -3.85 14.30
C ILE A 477 -13.20 -3.87 13.64
N THR A 478 -12.90 -2.81 12.91
CA THR A 478 -11.61 -2.62 12.23
C THR A 478 -10.57 -1.96 13.14
N THR A 479 -9.30 -1.96 12.74
CA THR A 479 -8.25 -1.21 13.45
C THR A 479 -8.55 0.28 13.57
N ASP A 480 -9.25 0.88 12.60
CA ASP A 480 -9.68 2.28 12.65
C ASP A 480 -10.79 2.53 13.71
N HIS A 481 -11.53 1.50 14.13
CA HIS A 481 -12.47 1.57 15.25
C HIS A 481 -11.77 1.42 16.61
N ILE A 482 -10.72 0.58 16.68
CA ILE A 482 -9.93 0.34 17.90
C ILE A 482 -9.01 1.54 18.17
N MET A 483 -8.32 2.03 17.14
CA MET A 483 -7.38 3.14 17.22
C MET A 483 -7.50 3.98 15.94
N PRO A 484 -8.26 5.09 15.97
CA PRO A 484 -8.48 5.90 14.78
C PRO A 484 -7.19 6.50 14.22
N ALA A 485 -7.16 6.71 12.91
CA ALA A 485 -6.11 7.45 12.22
C ALA A 485 -6.47 8.95 12.07
N GLY A 486 -5.91 9.61 11.05
CA GLY A 486 -6.18 11.00 10.72
C GLY A 486 -5.28 12.01 11.44
N ALA A 487 -5.43 13.28 11.04
CA ALA A 487 -4.51 14.36 11.40
C ALA A 487 -4.43 14.67 12.91
N LYS A 488 -5.44 14.24 13.71
CA LYS A 488 -5.46 14.47 15.17
C LYS A 488 -4.73 13.38 15.96
N VAL A 489 -4.79 12.13 15.50
CA VAL A 489 -4.32 10.96 16.28
C VAL A 489 -2.96 10.47 15.78
N LEU A 490 -2.72 10.51 14.46
CA LEU A 490 -1.46 10.06 13.88
C LEU A 490 -0.21 10.78 14.41
N PRO A 491 -0.24 12.09 14.75
CA PRO A 491 0.90 12.74 15.37
C PRO A 491 1.24 12.20 16.78
N LEU A 492 0.35 11.46 17.43
CA LEU A 492 0.57 10.93 18.80
C LEU A 492 1.12 9.49 18.81
N ARG A 493 1.46 8.91 17.65
CA ARG A 493 1.85 7.48 17.50
C ARG A 493 3.06 7.07 18.33
N SER A 494 3.96 7.99 18.62
CA SER A 494 5.15 7.80 19.45
C SER A 494 4.91 8.12 20.94
N ASN A 495 3.68 8.44 21.33
CA ASN A 495 3.28 8.79 22.69
C ASN A 495 2.19 7.85 23.20
N ILE A 496 2.57 6.70 23.75
CA ILE A 496 1.62 5.69 24.22
C ILE A 496 0.60 6.25 25.23
N PRO A 497 1.01 7.03 26.26
CA PRO A 497 0.04 7.65 27.17
C PRO A 497 -1.00 8.51 26.46
N LYS A 498 -0.59 9.46 25.61
CA LYS A 498 -1.54 10.35 24.92
C LYS A 498 -2.39 9.64 23.87
N ILE A 499 -1.82 8.72 23.10
CA ILE A 499 -2.60 8.03 22.07
C ILE A 499 -3.64 7.08 22.70
N SER A 500 -3.38 6.58 23.91
CA SER A 500 -4.31 5.69 24.62
C SER A 500 -5.66 6.34 24.89
N GLU A 501 -5.71 7.68 24.99
CA GLU A 501 -6.95 8.47 25.16
C GLU A 501 -7.93 8.34 23.98
N PHE A 502 -7.47 7.82 22.83
CA PHE A 502 -8.29 7.62 21.63
C PHE A 502 -8.70 6.16 21.40
N VAL A 503 -8.25 5.23 22.24
CA VAL A 503 -8.59 3.80 22.13
C VAL A 503 -10.11 3.64 22.23
N TYR A 504 -10.71 2.94 21.27
CA TYR A 504 -12.15 2.70 21.14
C TYR A 504 -13.06 3.95 21.14
N ASN A 505 -12.54 5.17 21.07
CA ASN A 505 -13.33 6.41 21.13
C ASN A 505 -14.44 6.47 20.05
N VAL A 506 -14.20 5.86 18.89
CA VAL A 506 -15.18 5.77 17.79
C VAL A 506 -16.38 4.89 18.14
N VAL A 507 -16.17 3.88 18.99
CA VAL A 507 -17.17 2.90 19.44
C VAL A 507 -17.84 3.39 20.72
N ASP A 508 -17.03 3.84 21.69
CA ASP A 508 -17.44 4.30 23.00
C ASP A 508 -16.54 5.50 23.40
N PRO A 509 -17.03 6.75 23.26
CA PRO A 509 -16.26 7.96 23.52
C PRO A 509 -15.70 8.06 24.95
N GLU A 510 -16.34 7.41 25.92
CA GLU A 510 -15.95 7.44 27.33
C GLU A 510 -14.98 6.30 27.70
N PHE A 511 -14.61 5.42 26.75
CA PHE A 511 -13.82 4.22 27.03
C PHE A 511 -12.48 4.54 27.71
N ALA A 512 -11.78 5.57 27.25
CA ALA A 512 -10.46 5.92 27.78
C ALA A 512 -10.48 6.42 29.24
N GLY A 513 -11.64 6.83 29.76
CA GLY A 513 -11.78 7.31 31.13
C GLY A 513 -12.11 6.23 32.17
N ARG A 514 -12.23 4.96 31.76
CA ARG A 514 -12.63 3.84 32.62
C ARG A 514 -11.47 3.23 33.40
#